data_AF-M8CDY8-F1
#
_entry.id   AF-M8CDY8-F1
#
_cell.length_a   1.000
_cell.length_b   1.000
_cell.length_c   1.000
_cell.angle_alpha   90.00
_cell.angle_beta   90.00
_cell.angle_gamma   90.00
#
_symmetry.space_group_name_H-M   'P 1'
#
loop_
_entity.id
_entity.type
_entity.pdbx_description
1 polymer ?
#
loop_
_entity_poly.entity_id
_entity_poly.type
_entity_poly.pdbx_seq_one_letter_code
_entity_poly.pdbx_strand_id
1 'polypeptide(L)'
;MENNLPVNIREYQELAKKALPKMHYDYINGGAEDEHTLRDNIAAYGRILYCSYTTSSWCLRTEIFQQHWMVAPANANLEGLMPIDDLDTADGSKLEKYARDTLDPSLSWKDVEWLKSITSLPILLKGIVTAEDARKAVEAGAAGIIVSNHGARQLDYAPATISALEEVVKAVAGAVPVLVDGGVRRGTDVLKALALGARAVMVGRPP
;
A
#
# COMPACT_ATOMS: atom_id res chain seq x y z
N MET A 1 25.22 -29.56 -6.42
CA MET A 1 24.07 -28.97 -5.72
C MET A 1 23.58 -27.83 -6.60
N GLU A 2 22.48 -28.02 -7.32
CA GLU A 2 21.91 -26.99 -8.19
C GLU A 2 21.44 -25.81 -7.33
N ASN A 3 21.88 -24.60 -7.71
CA ASN A 3 21.58 -23.37 -7.00
C ASN A 3 20.14 -22.96 -7.34
N ASN A 4 19.16 -23.63 -6.73
CA ASN A 4 17.73 -23.49 -7.00
C ASN A 4 17.11 -22.26 -6.28
N LEU A 5 17.88 -21.18 -6.20
CA LEU A 5 17.42 -19.95 -5.56
C LEU A 5 16.46 -19.22 -6.50
N PRO A 6 15.30 -18.77 -6.00
CA PRO A 6 14.32 -18.04 -6.81
C PRO A 6 14.93 -16.75 -7.39
N VAL A 7 14.70 -16.51 -8.68
CA VAL A 7 15.29 -15.37 -9.42
C VAL A 7 14.32 -14.21 -9.60
N ASN A 8 13.04 -14.40 -9.30
CA ASN A 8 12.04 -13.34 -9.35
C ASN A 8 10.89 -13.58 -8.35
N ILE A 9 10.10 -12.54 -8.11
CA ILE A 9 8.98 -12.54 -7.15
C ILE A 9 7.94 -13.64 -7.42
N ARG A 10 7.70 -14.03 -8.68
CA ARG A 10 6.71 -15.08 -8.97
C ARG A 10 7.16 -16.45 -8.46
N GLU A 11 8.46 -16.73 -8.47
CA GLU A 11 8.99 -18.00 -8.00
C GLU A 11 8.87 -18.14 -6.49
N TYR A 12 9.13 -17.06 -5.75
CA TYR A 12 8.88 -17.01 -4.32
C TYR A 12 7.38 -17.17 -3.98
N GLN A 13 6.48 -16.57 -4.77
CA GLN A 13 5.03 -16.79 -4.62
C GLN A 13 4.64 -18.28 -4.78
N GLU A 14 5.21 -18.98 -5.77
CA GLU A 14 4.99 -20.43 -5.96
C GLU A 14 5.59 -21.26 -4.82
N LEU A 15 6.75 -20.86 -4.29
CA LEU A 15 7.33 -21.50 -3.11
C LEU A 15 6.43 -21.29 -1.88
N ALA A 16 5.91 -20.08 -1.67
CA ALA A 16 4.99 -19.78 -0.58
C ALA A 16 3.69 -20.60 -0.68
N LYS A 17 3.16 -20.80 -1.90
CA LYS A 17 1.99 -21.64 -2.15
C LYS A 17 2.19 -23.09 -1.71
N LYS A 18 3.40 -23.62 -1.87
CA LYS A 18 3.77 -24.98 -1.44
C LYS A 18 4.03 -25.06 0.06
N ALA A 19 4.54 -23.99 0.66
CA ALA A 19 4.94 -23.95 2.06
C ALA A 19 3.79 -23.63 3.03
N LEU A 20 2.80 -22.85 2.60
CA LEU A 20 1.72 -22.37 3.46
C LEU A 20 0.48 -23.26 3.41
N PRO A 21 -0.25 -23.43 4.53
CA PRO A 21 -1.58 -24.01 4.50
C PRO A 21 -2.49 -23.18 3.58
N LYS A 22 -3.36 -23.86 2.81
CA LYS A 22 -4.22 -23.24 1.79
C LYS A 22 -4.92 -21.97 2.28
N MET A 23 -5.54 -22.03 3.46
CA MET A 23 -6.26 -20.89 4.04
C MET A 23 -5.36 -19.65 4.22
N HIS A 24 -4.14 -19.82 4.75
CA HIS A 24 -3.21 -18.72 4.96
C HIS A 24 -2.71 -18.16 3.63
N TYR A 25 -2.41 -19.03 2.67
CA TYR A 25 -2.01 -18.63 1.33
C TYR A 25 -3.11 -17.82 0.65
N ASP A 26 -4.35 -18.32 0.63
CA ASP A 26 -5.48 -17.63 0.02
C ASP A 26 -5.76 -16.28 0.71
N TYR A 27 -5.68 -16.25 2.04
CA TYR A 27 -5.88 -15.02 2.80
C TYR A 27 -4.84 -13.94 2.44
N ILE A 28 -3.58 -14.30 2.26
CA ILE A 28 -2.51 -13.37 1.89
C ILE A 28 -2.58 -12.99 0.41
N ASN A 29 -2.85 -13.98 -0.45
CA ASN A 29 -2.75 -13.82 -1.89
C ASN A 29 -4.00 -13.20 -2.53
N GLY A 30 -5.17 -13.42 -1.93
CA GLY A 30 -6.46 -13.02 -2.46
C GLY A 30 -6.73 -11.52 -2.41
N GLY A 31 -7.64 -11.09 -3.29
CA GLY A 31 -8.23 -9.74 -3.34
C GLY A 31 -9.70 -9.74 -2.94
N ALA A 32 -10.34 -8.57 -3.08
CA ALA A 32 -11.77 -8.42 -2.93
C ALA A 32 -12.51 -8.99 -4.15
N GLU A 33 -13.72 -9.48 -3.90
CA GLU A 33 -14.69 -9.94 -4.92
C GLU A 33 -14.08 -10.86 -6.00
N ASP A 34 -14.11 -10.44 -7.27
CA ASP A 34 -13.63 -11.23 -8.40
C ASP A 34 -12.17 -10.91 -8.79
N GLU A 35 -11.51 -10.09 -7.98
CA GLU A 35 -10.12 -9.72 -8.06
C GLU A 35 -9.75 -8.93 -9.33
N HIS A 36 -10.70 -8.16 -9.89
CA HIS A 36 -10.45 -7.33 -11.06
C HIS A 36 -9.34 -6.31 -10.80
N THR A 37 -9.50 -5.51 -9.75
CA THR A 37 -8.54 -4.49 -9.30
C THR A 37 -7.22 -5.12 -8.93
N LEU A 38 -7.24 -6.35 -8.42
CA LEU A 38 -6.01 -7.05 -8.08
C LEU A 38 -5.17 -7.32 -9.33
N ARG A 39 -5.81 -7.86 -10.37
CA ARG A 39 -5.16 -8.09 -11.66
C ARG A 39 -4.73 -6.77 -12.31
N ASP A 40 -5.59 -5.74 -12.27
CA ASP A 40 -5.27 -4.45 -12.88
C ASP A 40 -4.12 -3.73 -12.18
N ASN A 41 -4.05 -3.77 -10.84
CA ASN A 41 -2.92 -3.24 -10.06
C ASN A 41 -1.57 -3.73 -10.59
N ILE A 42 -1.49 -5.00 -10.99
CA ILE A 42 -0.26 -5.60 -11.53
C ILE A 42 -0.10 -5.24 -13.02
N ALA A 43 -1.18 -5.37 -13.81
CA ALA A 43 -1.15 -5.15 -15.25
C ALA A 43 -0.85 -3.69 -15.63
N ALA A 44 -1.28 -2.73 -14.82
CA ALA A 44 -1.20 -1.30 -15.09
C ALA A 44 0.22 -0.78 -15.29
N TYR A 45 1.20 -1.32 -14.57
CA TYR A 45 2.60 -0.97 -14.77
C TYR A 45 3.06 -1.29 -16.20
N GLY A 46 2.52 -2.34 -16.83
CA GLY A 46 2.84 -2.71 -18.22
C GLY A 46 2.38 -1.69 -19.26
N ARG A 47 1.42 -0.83 -18.92
CA ARG A 47 0.91 0.23 -19.82
C ARG A 47 1.84 1.43 -19.92
N ILE A 48 2.79 1.56 -18.99
CA ILE A 48 3.77 2.65 -18.95
C ILE A 48 5.08 2.16 -19.58
N LEU A 49 5.52 2.85 -20.64
CA LEU A 49 6.74 2.54 -21.37
C LEU A 49 7.85 3.54 -21.05
N TYR A 50 9.10 3.08 -21.07
CA TYR A 50 10.27 3.95 -20.94
C TYR A 50 10.78 4.39 -22.29
N CYS A 51 11.35 5.60 -22.33
CA CYS A 51 12.31 5.97 -23.35
C CYS A 51 13.72 5.63 -22.83
N SER A 52 14.47 4.81 -23.57
CA SER A 52 15.83 4.43 -23.20
C SER A 52 16.82 5.55 -23.52
N TYR A 53 17.60 5.97 -22.53
CA TYR A 53 18.73 6.90 -22.69
C TYR A 53 20.00 6.28 -22.13
N THR A 54 21.15 6.53 -22.77
CA THR A 54 22.46 6.08 -22.28
C THR A 54 22.99 7.00 -21.18
N THR A 55 23.25 6.45 -19.98
CA THR A 55 23.90 7.17 -18.88
C THR A 55 24.96 6.27 -18.22
N SER A 56 25.95 6.87 -17.54
CA SER A 56 27.13 6.16 -17.01
C SER A 56 27.08 5.84 -15.50
N SER A 57 26.14 6.42 -14.73
CA SER A 57 25.96 6.10 -13.31
C SER A 57 24.56 6.46 -12.80
N TRP A 58 24.09 5.73 -11.79
CA TRP A 58 22.78 5.93 -11.13
C TRP A 58 22.93 5.84 -9.61
N CYS A 59 22.25 6.73 -8.86
CA CYS A 59 22.15 6.69 -7.41
C CYS A 59 20.67 6.81 -7.00
N LEU A 60 20.15 5.81 -6.27
CA LEU A 60 18.81 5.82 -5.68
C LEU A 60 18.92 6.13 -4.19
N ARG A 61 18.98 7.42 -3.83
CA ARG A 61 18.85 7.88 -2.44
C ARG A 61 17.62 8.75 -2.32
N THR A 62 16.70 8.36 -1.45
CA THR A 62 15.49 9.14 -1.12
C THR A 62 15.42 9.30 0.39
N GLU A 63 14.95 10.44 0.85
CA GLU A 63 14.73 10.76 2.26
C GLU A 63 13.27 11.16 2.45
N ILE A 64 12.63 10.59 3.47
CA ILE A 64 11.27 10.91 3.89
C ILE A 64 11.34 11.21 5.39
N PHE A 65 10.87 12.40 5.79
CA PHE A 65 10.84 12.87 7.19
C PHE A 65 12.15 12.67 7.99
N GLN A 66 13.32 12.80 7.34
CA GLN A 66 14.66 12.62 7.95
C GLN A 66 14.91 11.23 8.58
N GLN A 67 14.14 10.20 8.23
CA GLN A 67 14.37 8.83 8.68
C GLN A 67 14.75 7.91 7.53
N HIS A 68 15.65 6.96 7.80
CA HIS A 68 16.25 6.11 6.78
C HIS A 68 15.44 4.85 6.46
N TRP A 69 14.55 4.37 7.34
CA TRP A 69 13.83 3.11 7.17
C TRP A 69 12.33 3.26 7.49
N MET A 70 11.46 2.73 6.62
CA MET A 70 10.07 2.45 6.98
C MET A 70 9.98 1.00 7.44
N VAL A 71 9.84 0.80 8.75
CA VAL A 71 9.45 -0.48 9.32
C VAL A 71 7.92 -0.54 9.26
N ALA A 72 7.36 -1.55 8.60
CA ALA A 72 5.93 -1.80 8.72
C ALA A 72 5.61 -1.91 10.21
N PRO A 73 4.59 -1.20 10.74
CA PRO A 73 4.30 -1.28 12.16
C PRO A 73 4.09 -2.75 12.52
N ALA A 74 4.91 -3.29 13.42
CA ALA A 74 4.51 -4.46 14.15
C ALA A 74 3.23 -4.08 14.90
N ASN A 75 2.26 -4.98 15.00
CA ASN A 75 1.08 -4.80 15.85
C ASN A 75 1.43 -4.66 17.36
N ALA A 76 2.72 -4.54 17.70
CA ALA A 76 3.30 -4.53 19.03
C ALA A 76 2.83 -3.38 19.93
N ASN A 77 2.20 -2.33 19.38
CA ASN A 77 1.67 -1.21 20.18
C ASN A 77 0.14 -1.32 20.45
N LEU A 78 -0.49 -2.46 20.12
CA LEU A 78 -1.93 -2.69 20.29
C LEU A 78 -2.24 -3.75 21.36
N GLU A 79 -1.26 -4.08 22.20
CA GLU A 79 -1.41 -5.00 23.33
C GLU A 79 -2.54 -4.50 24.26
N GLY A 80 -3.62 -5.28 24.38
CA GLY A 80 -4.82 -4.92 25.15
C GLY A 80 -5.91 -4.15 24.38
N LEU A 81 -5.68 -3.72 23.13
CA LEU A 81 -6.69 -3.07 22.29
C LEU A 81 -7.28 -4.00 21.21
N MET A 82 -6.67 -5.16 20.97
CA MET A 82 -7.09 -6.06 19.89
C MET A 82 -6.94 -7.56 20.22
N PRO A 83 -7.90 -8.17 20.94
CA PRO A 83 -7.91 -9.61 21.14
C PRO A 83 -8.69 -10.29 20.02
N ILE A 84 -8.02 -10.65 18.92
CA ILE A 84 -8.63 -11.49 17.87
C ILE A 84 -8.97 -12.88 18.43
N ASP A 85 -8.16 -13.37 19.37
CA ASP A 85 -8.29 -14.72 19.93
C ASP A 85 -9.55 -14.88 20.80
N ASP A 86 -10.00 -13.80 21.45
CA ASP A 86 -11.17 -13.80 22.35
C ASP A 86 -12.52 -13.61 21.60
N LEU A 87 -12.50 -13.43 20.27
CA LEU A 87 -13.73 -13.24 19.49
C LEU A 87 -14.49 -14.57 19.30
N ASP A 88 -15.70 -14.63 19.83
CA ASP A 88 -16.65 -15.74 19.62
C ASP A 88 -17.05 -15.87 18.13
N THR A 89 -17.09 -17.10 17.64
CA THR A 89 -17.34 -17.49 16.22
C THR A 89 -18.82 -17.77 15.91
N ALA A 90 -19.73 -17.53 16.86
CA ALA A 90 -21.15 -17.87 16.71
C ALA A 90 -21.83 -17.21 15.49
N ASP A 91 -21.39 -16.02 15.06
CA ASP A 91 -22.04 -15.20 14.01
C ASP A 91 -21.13 -14.86 12.80
N GLY A 92 -20.09 -15.66 12.54
CA GLY A 92 -19.20 -15.44 11.38
C GLY A 92 -17.73 -15.74 11.67
N SER A 93 -16.84 -15.40 10.72
CA SER A 93 -15.40 -15.59 10.93
C SER A 93 -14.86 -14.53 11.90
N LYS A 94 -13.88 -14.89 12.74
CA LYS A 94 -13.24 -13.95 13.68
C LYS A 94 -12.70 -12.69 12.98
N LEU A 95 -12.22 -12.83 11.75
CA LEU A 95 -11.74 -11.74 10.90
C LEU A 95 -12.85 -10.77 10.47
N GLU A 96 -14.03 -11.28 10.13
CA GLU A 96 -15.18 -10.46 9.75
C GLU A 96 -15.69 -9.65 10.94
N LYS A 97 -15.83 -10.30 12.11
CA LYS A 97 -16.23 -9.65 13.35
C LYS A 97 -15.20 -8.60 13.78
N TYR A 98 -13.92 -8.93 13.70
CA TYR A 98 -12.82 -7.99 13.94
C TYR A 98 -12.89 -6.76 13.02
N ALA A 99 -13.09 -6.97 11.71
CA ALA A 99 -13.24 -5.87 10.76
C ALA A 99 -14.45 -4.99 11.11
N ARG A 100 -15.60 -5.60 11.44
CA ARG A 100 -16.82 -4.89 11.82
C ARG A 100 -16.64 -4.02 13.07
N ASP A 101 -15.93 -4.52 14.07
CA ASP A 101 -15.77 -3.85 15.36
C ASP A 101 -14.64 -2.78 15.34
N THR A 102 -13.72 -2.86 14.38
CA THR A 102 -12.57 -1.94 14.27
C THR A 102 -12.74 -0.90 13.16
N LEU A 103 -13.62 -1.14 12.18
CA LEU A 103 -13.91 -0.20 11.10
C LEU A 103 -15.01 0.77 11.54
N ASP A 104 -14.63 2.01 11.81
CA ASP A 104 -15.57 3.09 12.11
C ASP A 104 -15.98 3.80 10.79
N PRO A 105 -17.24 3.64 10.33
CA PRO A 105 -17.72 4.28 9.11
C PRO A 105 -17.94 5.79 9.27
N SER A 106 -17.86 6.33 10.50
CA SER A 106 -18.05 7.75 10.79
C SER A 106 -16.78 8.59 10.65
N LEU A 107 -15.63 7.96 10.36
CA LEU A 107 -14.36 8.64 10.15
C LEU A 107 -14.49 9.76 9.11
N SER A 108 -13.84 10.87 9.41
CA SER A 108 -13.92 12.12 8.67
C SER A 108 -12.59 12.87 8.69
N TRP A 109 -12.51 13.96 7.93
CA TRP A 109 -11.33 14.83 7.93
C TRP A 109 -11.06 15.50 9.29
N LYS A 110 -12.09 15.64 10.15
CA LYS A 110 -11.94 16.16 11.52
C LYS A 110 -11.08 15.27 12.40
N ASP A 111 -11.07 13.97 12.12
CA ASP A 111 -10.26 13.01 12.88
C ASP A 111 -8.77 13.19 12.59
N VAL A 112 -8.42 13.66 11.38
CA VAL A 112 -7.05 14.05 11.04
C VAL A 112 -6.63 15.28 11.84
N GLU A 113 -7.50 16.30 11.94
CA GLU A 113 -7.26 17.49 12.74
C GLU A 113 -7.12 17.15 14.24
N TRP A 114 -7.98 16.27 14.76
CA TRP A 114 -7.89 15.78 16.13
C TRP A 114 -6.60 15.00 16.37
N LEU A 115 -6.23 14.06 15.48
CA LEU A 115 -4.99 13.30 15.59
C LEU A 115 -3.79 14.24 15.67
N LYS A 116 -3.75 15.28 14.83
CA LYS A 116 -2.71 16.32 14.87
C LYS A 116 -2.66 17.10 16.19
N SER A 117 -3.79 17.24 16.88
CA SER A 117 -3.86 17.94 18.16
C SER A 117 -3.23 17.14 19.31
N ILE A 118 -3.13 15.81 19.16
CA ILE A 118 -2.66 14.91 20.21
C ILE A 118 -1.28 14.29 19.92
N THR A 119 -0.69 14.54 18.74
CA THR A 119 0.64 14.03 18.39
C THR A 119 1.46 15.05 17.61
N SER A 120 2.77 15.03 17.81
CA SER A 120 3.75 15.78 17.00
C SER A 120 4.34 14.94 15.86
N LEU A 121 3.97 13.66 15.77
CA LEU A 121 4.45 12.77 14.72
C LEU A 121 3.82 13.12 13.35
N PRO A 122 4.55 12.92 12.24
CA PRO A 122 3.99 13.11 10.91
C PRO A 122 2.87 12.08 10.65
N ILE A 123 1.66 12.58 10.38
CA ILE A 123 0.50 11.76 10.03
C ILE A 123 0.47 11.58 8.51
N LEU A 124 0.50 10.34 8.05
CA LEU A 124 0.35 10.01 6.63
C LEU A 124 -1.02 9.39 6.40
N LEU A 125 -1.71 9.84 5.35
CA LEU A 125 -3.01 9.28 4.96
C LEU A 125 -2.83 8.25 3.85
N LYS A 126 -3.21 7.00 4.13
CA LYS A 126 -3.13 5.86 3.22
C LYS A 126 -4.52 5.49 2.73
N GLY A 127 -4.65 5.23 1.44
CA GLY A 127 -5.96 4.93 0.84
C GLY A 127 -6.39 5.94 -0.23
N ILE A 128 -5.61 7.00 -0.44
CA ILE A 128 -5.95 8.07 -1.38
C ILE A 128 -5.78 7.56 -2.81
N VAL A 129 -6.84 7.58 -3.60
CA VAL A 129 -6.81 7.17 -5.01
C VAL A 129 -7.46 8.21 -5.94
N THR A 130 -7.73 9.40 -5.41
CA THR A 130 -8.33 10.52 -6.15
C THR A 130 -7.57 11.82 -5.91
N ALA A 131 -7.55 12.69 -6.93
CA ALA A 131 -7.06 14.06 -6.79
C ALA A 131 -7.83 14.89 -5.73
N GLU A 132 -9.14 14.65 -5.57
CA GLU A 132 -9.98 15.39 -4.63
C GLU A 132 -9.58 15.09 -3.18
N ASP A 133 -9.47 13.81 -2.82
CA ASP A 133 -9.08 13.42 -1.47
C ASP A 133 -7.63 13.78 -1.18
N ALA A 134 -6.78 13.86 -2.20
CA ALA A 134 -5.42 14.34 -2.05
C ALA A 134 -5.37 15.82 -1.62
N ARG A 135 -6.23 16.68 -2.19
CA ARG A 135 -6.33 18.09 -1.76
C ARG A 135 -6.87 18.19 -0.33
N LYS A 136 -7.94 17.47 -0.03
CA LYS A 136 -8.53 17.43 1.32
C LYS A 136 -7.53 16.93 2.37
N ALA A 137 -6.71 15.94 2.03
CA ALA A 137 -5.64 15.45 2.89
C ALA A 137 -4.60 16.53 3.20
N VAL A 138 -4.19 17.31 2.21
CA VAL A 138 -3.29 18.46 2.39
C VAL A 138 -3.95 19.57 3.22
N GLU A 139 -5.22 19.87 2.97
CA GLU A 139 -6.00 20.88 3.72
C GLU A 139 -6.17 20.51 5.19
N ALA A 140 -6.49 19.25 5.49
CA ALA A 140 -6.50 18.70 6.85
C ALA A 140 -5.10 18.65 7.49
N GLY A 141 -4.07 18.88 6.67
CA GLY A 141 -2.69 19.04 7.08
C GLY A 141 -2.00 17.72 7.41
N ALA A 142 -2.32 16.67 6.65
CA ALA A 142 -1.50 15.46 6.59
C ALA A 142 -0.05 15.82 6.24
N ALA A 143 0.90 15.11 6.82
CA ALA A 143 2.33 15.30 6.54
C ALA A 143 2.77 14.58 5.26
N GLY A 144 1.99 13.60 4.78
CA GLY A 144 2.24 12.85 3.57
C GLY A 144 1.03 12.03 3.12
N ILE A 145 1.07 11.56 1.88
CA ILE A 145 -0.02 10.78 1.27
C ILE A 145 0.53 9.45 0.77
N ILE A 146 -0.21 8.37 0.94
CA ILE A 146 0.10 7.06 0.38
C ILE A 146 -1.03 6.66 -0.58
N VAL A 147 -0.73 6.69 -1.88
CA VAL A 147 -1.62 6.19 -2.94
C VAL A 147 -1.71 4.68 -2.83
N SER A 148 -2.90 4.18 -2.49
CA SER A 148 -3.09 2.79 -2.09
C SER A 148 -4.55 2.39 -2.22
N ASN A 149 -4.83 1.24 -2.82
CA ASN A 149 -6.13 0.55 -2.70
C ASN A 149 -6.01 -0.71 -1.82
N HIS A 150 -5.04 -0.71 -0.89
CA HIS A 150 -4.77 -1.81 0.03
C HIS A 150 -4.43 -3.12 -0.68
N GLY A 151 -3.76 -3.03 -1.84
CA GLY A 151 -3.44 -4.20 -2.66
C GLY A 151 -4.67 -4.91 -3.21
N ALA A 152 -5.76 -4.17 -3.47
CA ALA A 152 -7.05 -4.65 -3.98
C ALA A 152 -7.81 -5.60 -3.04
N ARG A 153 -7.71 -5.36 -1.72
CA ARG A 153 -8.35 -6.19 -0.69
C ARG A 153 -9.61 -5.55 -0.06
N GLN A 154 -10.02 -4.40 -0.57
CA GLN A 154 -11.12 -3.62 0.01
C GLN A 154 -12.22 -3.41 -1.03
N LEU A 155 -12.11 -2.38 -1.86
CA LEU A 155 -13.04 -2.13 -2.96
C LEU A 155 -12.50 -2.74 -4.25
N ASP A 156 -13.24 -3.71 -4.82
CA ASP A 156 -12.97 -4.16 -6.18
C ASP A 156 -13.58 -3.20 -7.21
N TYR A 157 -13.18 -3.32 -8.47
CA TYR A 157 -13.43 -2.34 -9.54
C TYR A 157 -12.93 -0.90 -9.24
N ALA A 158 -12.01 -0.75 -8.29
CA ALA A 158 -11.31 0.50 -8.04
C ALA A 158 -10.17 0.72 -9.05
N PRO A 159 -9.73 1.97 -9.28
CA PRO A 159 -8.57 2.23 -10.13
C PRO A 159 -7.31 1.52 -9.61
N ALA A 160 -6.48 1.04 -10.53
CA ALA A 160 -5.12 0.64 -10.18
C ALA A 160 -4.33 1.83 -9.64
N THR A 161 -3.59 1.63 -8.55
CA THR A 161 -2.91 2.71 -7.82
C THR A 161 -1.91 3.49 -8.68
N ILE A 162 -1.18 2.81 -9.57
CA ILE A 162 -0.25 3.46 -10.50
C ILE A 162 -0.96 4.33 -11.54
N SER A 163 -2.21 4.00 -11.90
CA SER A 163 -3.04 4.82 -12.79
C SER A 163 -3.54 6.08 -12.09
N ALA A 164 -3.83 6.01 -10.78
CA ALA A 164 -4.25 7.14 -9.96
C ALA A 164 -3.08 8.04 -9.51
N LEU A 165 -1.85 7.51 -9.52
CA LEU A 165 -0.68 8.20 -8.95
C LEU A 165 -0.45 9.58 -9.56
N GLU A 166 -0.49 9.70 -10.88
CA GLU A 166 -0.14 10.95 -11.56
C GLU A 166 -1.11 12.09 -11.23
N GLU A 167 -2.41 11.81 -11.14
CA GLU A 167 -3.39 12.83 -10.78
C GLU A 167 -3.26 13.25 -9.31
N VAL A 168 -2.94 12.32 -8.41
CA VAL A 168 -2.70 12.62 -6.99
C VAL A 168 -1.45 13.48 -6.83
N VAL A 169 -0.35 13.12 -7.50
CA VAL A 169 0.88 13.91 -7.48
C VAL A 169 0.63 15.34 -7.99
N LYS A 170 -0.11 15.48 -9.10
CA LYS A 170 -0.49 16.80 -9.64
C LYS A 170 -1.35 17.59 -8.66
N ALA A 171 -2.30 16.96 -7.99
CA ALA A 171 -3.17 17.61 -7.02
C ALA A 171 -2.43 18.07 -5.75
N VAL A 172 -1.44 17.29 -5.30
CA VAL A 172 -0.58 17.63 -4.15
C VAL A 172 0.38 18.76 -4.47
N ALA A 173 0.79 18.90 -5.74
CA ALA A 173 1.64 19.99 -6.22
C ALA A 173 2.92 20.23 -5.37
N GLY A 174 3.50 19.14 -4.84
CA GLY A 174 4.70 19.19 -4.02
C GLY A 174 4.52 19.65 -2.58
N ALA A 175 3.29 19.89 -2.11
CA ALA A 175 3.01 20.32 -0.74
C ALA A 175 3.49 19.29 0.32
N VAL A 176 3.34 18.00 0.02
CA VAL A 176 3.75 16.88 0.88
C VAL A 176 4.30 15.71 0.04
N PRO A 177 5.15 14.84 0.59
CA PRO A 177 5.60 13.64 -0.11
C PRO A 177 4.42 12.70 -0.42
N VAL A 178 4.40 12.19 -1.66
CA VAL A 178 3.44 11.17 -2.12
C VAL A 178 4.17 9.84 -2.23
N LEU A 179 3.71 8.82 -1.53
CA LEU A 179 4.16 7.44 -1.63
C LEU A 179 3.12 6.63 -2.38
N VAL A 180 3.49 5.44 -2.86
CA VAL A 180 2.55 4.54 -3.53
C VAL A 180 2.80 3.08 -3.16
N ASP A 181 1.71 2.31 -3.05
CA ASP A 181 1.74 0.86 -2.96
C ASP A 181 0.78 0.24 -4.00
N GLY A 182 0.70 -1.09 -4.04
CA GLY A 182 -0.23 -1.81 -4.91
C GLY A 182 0.41 -2.27 -6.22
N GLY A 183 0.38 -3.58 -6.45
CA GLY A 183 0.76 -4.21 -7.72
C GLY A 183 2.25 -4.25 -8.09
N VAL A 184 3.14 -3.59 -7.33
CA VAL A 184 4.59 -3.56 -7.58
C VAL A 184 5.19 -4.97 -7.50
N ARG A 185 5.88 -5.44 -8.54
CA ARG A 185 6.49 -6.78 -8.60
C ARG A 185 7.92 -6.81 -9.18
N ARG A 186 8.40 -5.69 -9.73
CA ARG A 186 9.71 -5.60 -10.38
C ARG A 186 10.38 -4.28 -10.05
N GLY A 187 11.71 -4.23 -10.17
CA GLY A 187 12.46 -2.96 -10.06
C GLY A 187 11.99 -1.91 -11.07
N THR A 188 11.55 -2.33 -12.25
CA THR A 188 10.93 -1.42 -13.24
C THR A 188 9.64 -0.78 -12.72
N ASP A 189 8.81 -1.52 -11.99
CA ASP A 189 7.56 -0.97 -11.46
C ASP A 189 7.86 0.16 -10.46
N VAL A 190 8.91 -0.02 -9.65
CA VAL A 190 9.45 1.02 -8.76
C VAL A 190 9.91 2.24 -9.56
N LEU A 191 10.71 2.05 -10.61
CA LEU A 191 11.18 3.17 -11.44
C LEU A 191 10.05 3.94 -12.12
N LYS A 192 8.98 3.25 -12.57
CA LYS A 192 7.79 3.88 -13.16
C LYS A 192 7.07 4.75 -12.15
N ALA A 193 6.84 4.23 -10.94
CA ALA A 193 6.21 4.98 -9.86
C ALA A 193 7.03 6.23 -9.50
N LEU A 194 8.35 6.10 -9.36
CA LEU A 194 9.23 7.24 -9.09
C LEU A 194 9.20 8.27 -10.23
N ALA A 195 9.19 7.83 -11.49
CA ALA A 195 9.10 8.71 -12.66
C ALA A 195 7.76 9.47 -12.74
N LEU A 196 6.67 8.88 -12.22
CA LEU A 196 5.36 9.52 -12.10
C LEU A 196 5.24 10.45 -10.88
N GLY A 197 6.32 10.60 -10.10
CA GLY A 197 6.40 11.57 -9.00
C GLY A 197 6.18 10.99 -7.61
N ALA A 198 6.14 9.67 -7.44
CA ALA A 198 6.22 9.08 -6.10
C ALA A 198 7.59 9.35 -5.48
N ARG A 199 7.61 9.63 -4.17
CA ARG A 199 8.82 9.82 -3.35
C ARG A 199 9.41 8.49 -2.89
N ALA A 200 8.55 7.51 -2.64
CA ALA A 200 8.93 6.12 -2.34
C ALA A 200 7.80 5.15 -2.73
N VAL A 201 8.18 3.88 -2.83
CA VAL A 201 7.29 2.78 -3.21
C VAL A 201 7.27 1.76 -2.08
N MET A 202 6.07 1.41 -1.60
CA MET A 202 5.89 0.42 -0.55
C MET A 202 5.61 -0.96 -1.16
N VAL A 203 6.20 -2.00 -0.59
CA VAL A 203 6.02 -3.38 -1.02
C VAL A 203 5.25 -4.13 0.05
N GLY A 204 4.19 -4.82 -0.37
CA GLY A 204 3.28 -5.54 0.50
C GLY A 204 3.49 -7.04 0.42
N ARG A 205 2.63 -7.72 -0.35
CA ARG A 205 2.73 -9.17 -0.59
C ARG A 205 4.20 -9.52 -0.84
N PRO A 206 4.76 -10.41 -0.01
CA PRO A 206 6.18 -10.65 -0.02
C PRO A 206 6.61 -11.07 -1.43
N PRO A 207 7.83 -10.69 -1.85
CA PRO A 207 8.49 -11.38 -2.93
C PRO A 207 8.33 -12.88 -2.69
#